data_AF-A0A0C9R5J5-F1
#
_entry.id   AF-A0A0C9R5J5-F1
#
_cell.length_a   1.000
_cell.length_b   1.000
_cell.length_c   1.000
_cell.angle_alpha   90.00
_cell.angle_beta   90.00
_cell.angle_gamma   90.00
#
_symmetry.space_group_name_H-M   'P 1'
#
loop_
_entity.id
_entity.type
_entity.pdbx_description
1 polymer ?
#
loop_
_entity_poly.entity_id
_entity_poly.type
_entity_poly.pdbx_seq_one_letter_code
_entity_poly.pdbx_strand_id
1 'polypeptide(L)'
;MTEICFFPGIFSEYGKQPSIVSVQNGMVTVRRGDGALVATAFYTFFTSLHKHITRDKWQEGLSLCRIAQNEILWTCMAVMATEGKQLEAAEESYAAIERYDKVDYIQRVKKLPNKTEKLAEMSLLAGDLLGAEGILLQNGLISEAIRINIQMYNWNRALELAVRHKKLVEDVLEARSKYLKVLEKAETSPSYLALMSNKTKHETSEVIAKEKDQVEMDELIDEMTVF
;
A
#
# COMPACT_ATOMS: atom_id res chain seq x y z
N MET A 1 -28.38 1.72 11.75
CA MET A 1 -28.82 0.47 11.12
C MET A 1 -27.65 -0.49 11.24
N THR A 2 -27.55 -1.19 12.36
CA THR A 2 -26.42 -2.05 12.72
C THR A 2 -26.85 -3.47 12.38
N GLU A 3 -26.44 -3.96 11.21
CA GLU A 3 -26.52 -5.38 10.91
C GLU A 3 -25.51 -6.09 11.83
N ILE A 4 -26.03 -6.66 12.91
CA ILE A 4 -25.29 -7.64 13.70
C ILE A 4 -25.10 -8.83 12.77
N CYS A 5 -23.86 -9.26 12.55
CA CYS A 5 -23.53 -10.48 11.82
C CYS A 5 -24.14 -11.69 12.55
N PHE A 6 -25.42 -11.96 12.32
CA PHE A 6 -26.10 -13.18 12.73
C PHE A 6 -25.74 -14.24 11.68
N PHE A 7 -25.13 -15.34 12.13
CA PHE A 7 -24.93 -16.52 11.31
C PHE A 7 -26.25 -16.95 10.63
N PRO A 8 -26.22 -17.49 9.40
CA PRO A 8 -27.40 -17.74 8.56
C PRO A 8 -28.19 -19.00 8.98
N GLY A 9 -28.60 -19.07 10.25
CA GLY A 9 -29.41 -20.16 10.80
C GLY A 9 -30.55 -19.74 11.75
N ILE A 10 -30.63 -18.46 12.15
CA ILE A 10 -31.43 -18.06 13.32
C ILE A 10 -32.74 -17.32 12.97
N PHE A 11 -33.00 -17.02 11.68
CA PHE A 11 -34.25 -16.37 11.28
C PHE A 11 -35.50 -17.21 11.60
N SER A 12 -35.38 -18.54 11.64
CA SER A 12 -36.50 -19.41 12.00
C SER A 12 -36.87 -19.33 13.48
N GLU A 13 -35.96 -18.92 14.36
CA GLU A 13 -36.18 -18.98 15.82
C GLU A 13 -36.95 -17.77 16.36
N TYR A 14 -36.87 -16.60 15.73
CA TYR A 14 -37.45 -15.36 16.30
C TYR A 14 -38.85 -14.97 15.77
N GLY A 15 -39.37 -15.71 14.78
CA GLY A 15 -40.72 -15.51 14.24
C GLY A 15 -40.83 -14.28 13.31
N LYS A 16 -42.07 -13.86 13.02
CA LYS A 16 -42.35 -12.70 12.14
C LYS A 16 -42.15 -11.38 12.91
N GLN A 17 -41.44 -10.42 12.31
CA GLN A 17 -41.20 -9.07 12.84
C GLN A 17 -40.59 -9.00 14.26
N PRO A 18 -39.43 -9.64 14.51
CA PRO A 18 -38.72 -9.46 15.77
C PRO A 18 -38.24 -8.00 15.94
N SER A 19 -38.22 -7.50 17.17
CA SER A 19 -37.68 -6.18 17.51
C SER A 19 -36.64 -6.28 18.62
N ILE A 20 -35.53 -5.54 18.47
CA ILE A 20 -34.47 -5.49 19.49
C ILE A 20 -34.93 -4.57 20.61
N VAL A 21 -34.97 -5.10 21.84
CA VAL A 21 -35.38 -4.35 23.04
C VAL A 21 -34.17 -3.76 23.74
N SER A 22 -33.10 -4.55 23.91
CA SER A 22 -31.88 -4.08 24.58
C SER A 22 -30.66 -4.88 24.14
N VAL A 23 -29.49 -4.24 24.22
CA VAL A 23 -28.19 -4.87 24.01
C VAL A 23 -27.29 -4.46 25.16
N GLN A 24 -26.91 -5.41 26.02
CA GLN A 24 -26.09 -5.17 27.21
C GLN A 24 -25.19 -6.37 27.50
N ASN A 25 -23.91 -6.11 27.82
CA ASN A 25 -22.96 -7.12 28.31
C ASN A 25 -22.85 -8.41 27.48
N GLY A 26 -22.89 -8.31 26.16
CA GLY A 26 -22.83 -9.50 25.29
C GLY A 26 -24.13 -10.27 25.19
N MET A 27 -25.24 -9.73 25.70
CA MET A 27 -26.59 -10.24 25.50
C MET A 27 -27.42 -9.25 24.68
N VAL A 28 -28.19 -9.79 23.75
CA VAL A 28 -29.25 -9.09 23.03
C VAL A 28 -30.59 -9.64 23.47
N THR A 29 -31.49 -8.77 23.92
CA THR A 29 -32.87 -9.14 24.22
C THR A 29 -33.73 -8.77 23.01
N VAL A 30 -34.34 -9.78 22.41
CA VAL A 30 -35.21 -9.67 21.26
C VAL A 30 -36.65 -9.94 21.69
N ARG A 31 -37.57 -9.06 21.32
CA ARG A 31 -39.01 -9.32 21.37
C ARG A 31 -39.41 -10.06 20.10
N ARG A 32 -39.84 -11.30 20.26
CA ARG A 32 -40.36 -12.16 19.19
C ARG A 32 -41.75 -11.68 18.74
N GLY A 33 -42.20 -12.17 17.59
CA GLY A 33 -43.52 -11.83 17.04
C GLY A 33 -44.71 -12.29 17.88
N ASP A 34 -44.51 -13.26 18.79
CA ASP A 34 -45.47 -13.71 19.79
C ASP A 34 -45.51 -12.80 21.05
N GLY A 35 -44.67 -11.77 21.11
CA GLY A 35 -44.52 -10.85 22.23
C GLY A 35 -43.54 -11.33 23.31
N ALA A 36 -42.99 -12.55 23.22
CA ALA A 36 -42.04 -13.08 24.18
C ALA A 36 -40.68 -12.37 24.09
N LEU A 37 -40.03 -12.17 25.23
CA LEU A 37 -38.67 -11.66 25.31
C LEU A 37 -37.68 -12.83 25.36
N VAL A 38 -36.78 -12.91 24.39
CA VAL A 38 -35.70 -13.90 24.36
C VAL A 38 -34.37 -13.18 24.44
N ALA A 39 -33.55 -13.58 25.41
CA ALA A 39 -32.18 -13.12 25.54
C ALA A 39 -31.24 -14.11 24.86
N THR A 40 -30.43 -13.62 23.92
CA THR A 40 -29.42 -14.40 23.21
C THR A 40 -28.05 -13.79 23.46
N ALA A 41 -27.03 -14.62 23.72
CA ALA A 41 -25.65 -14.15 23.82
C ALA A 41 -25.04 -13.94 22.42
N PHE A 42 -24.19 -12.93 22.26
CA PHE A 42 -23.39 -12.71 21.05
C PHE A 42 -21.90 -12.60 21.40
N TYR A 43 -21.04 -12.85 20.41
CA TYR A 43 -19.59 -12.82 20.58
C TYR A 43 -19.10 -11.41 20.97
N THR A 44 -18.58 -11.27 22.19
CA THR A 44 -18.01 -10.02 22.72
C THR A 44 -16.53 -9.85 22.37
N PHE A 45 -15.93 -10.79 21.65
CA PHE A 45 -14.50 -10.74 21.32
C PHE A 45 -14.14 -9.51 20.51
N PHE A 46 -14.97 -9.08 19.55
CA PHE A 46 -14.71 -7.88 18.75
C PHE A 46 -14.75 -6.59 19.58
N THR A 47 -15.72 -6.45 20.49
CA THR A 47 -15.83 -5.27 21.35
C THR A 47 -14.71 -5.23 22.39
N SER A 48 -14.33 -6.39 22.93
CA SER A 48 -13.18 -6.51 23.82
C SER A 48 -11.87 -6.20 23.09
N LEU A 49 -11.68 -6.74 21.88
CA LEU A 49 -10.51 -6.48 21.03
C LEU A 49 -10.36 -4.99 20.77
N HIS A 50 -11.42 -4.34 20.27
CA HIS A 50 -11.43 -2.90 20.03
C HIS A 50 -11.06 -2.12 21.30
N LYS A 51 -11.63 -2.49 22.46
CA LYS A 51 -11.33 -1.86 23.75
C LYS A 51 -9.86 -2.02 24.18
N HIS A 52 -9.23 -3.17 23.90
CA HIS A 52 -7.79 -3.35 24.15
C HIS A 52 -6.97 -2.43 23.24
N ILE A 53 -7.29 -2.39 21.95
CA ILE A 53 -6.55 -1.61 20.97
C ILE A 53 -6.66 -0.11 21.22
N THR A 54 -7.85 0.42 21.53
CA THR A 54 -8.02 1.85 21.89
C THR A 54 -7.22 2.24 23.14
N ARG A 55 -6.83 1.26 23.96
CA ARG A 55 -6.00 1.46 25.17
C ARG A 55 -4.53 1.12 24.94
N ASP A 56 -4.11 0.96 23.68
CA ASP A 56 -2.74 0.62 23.28
C ASP A 56 -2.25 -0.74 23.82
N LYS A 57 -3.20 -1.64 24.16
CA LYS A 57 -2.96 -2.96 24.74
C LYS A 57 -2.90 -4.04 23.68
N TRP A 58 -1.91 -3.96 22.80
CA TRP A 58 -1.77 -4.84 21.64
C TRP A 58 -1.51 -6.31 22.02
N GLN A 59 -0.74 -6.55 23.09
CA GLN A 59 -0.42 -7.92 23.53
C GLN A 59 -1.66 -8.64 24.09
N GLU A 60 -2.51 -7.94 24.85
CA GLU A 60 -3.78 -8.48 25.30
C GLU A 60 -4.74 -8.72 24.14
N GLY A 61 -4.73 -7.85 23.12
CA GLY A 61 -5.46 -8.06 21.87
C GLY A 61 -5.01 -9.32 21.12
N LEU A 62 -3.71 -9.53 20.94
CA LEU A 62 -3.14 -10.74 20.33
C LEU A 62 -3.49 -11.99 21.14
N SER A 63 -3.39 -11.93 22.47
CA SER A 63 -3.78 -13.04 23.34
C SER A 63 -5.25 -13.41 23.14
N LEU A 64 -6.14 -12.43 22.98
CA LEU A 64 -7.55 -12.66 22.70
C LEU A 64 -7.75 -13.37 21.35
N CYS A 65 -7.04 -12.93 20.31
CA CYS A 65 -7.07 -13.56 18.98
C CYS A 65 -6.60 -15.01 19.02
N ARG A 66 -5.50 -15.31 19.75
CA ARG A 66 -5.00 -16.68 19.94
C ARG A 66 -5.99 -17.58 20.68
N ILE A 67 -6.72 -17.05 21.65
CA ILE A 67 -7.75 -17.79 22.40
C ILE A 67 -8.97 -18.06 21.52
N ALA A 68 -9.44 -17.06 20.77
CA ALA A 68 -10.64 -17.17 19.96
C ALA A 68 -10.44 -18.03 18.70
N GLN A 69 -9.20 -18.15 18.20
CA GLN A 69 -8.83 -18.89 16.98
C GLN A 69 -9.76 -18.59 15.80
N ASN A 70 -10.16 -17.32 15.67
CA ASN A 70 -11.13 -16.89 14.68
C ASN A 70 -10.47 -16.00 13.62
N GLU A 71 -10.55 -16.40 12.36
CA GLU A 71 -9.94 -15.71 11.23
C GLU A 71 -10.44 -14.27 11.06
N ILE A 72 -11.74 -14.02 11.27
CA ILE A 72 -12.33 -12.68 11.17
C ILE A 72 -11.76 -11.77 12.26
N LEU A 73 -11.61 -12.28 13.48
CA LEU A 73 -11.02 -11.54 14.60
C LEU A 73 -9.54 -11.22 14.33
N TRP A 74 -8.78 -12.18 13.79
CA TRP A 74 -7.39 -11.95 13.34
C TRP A 74 -7.31 -10.91 12.21
N THR A 75 -8.26 -10.93 11.28
CA THR A 75 -8.36 -9.93 10.20
C THR A 75 -8.59 -8.53 10.77
N CYS A 76 -9.51 -8.39 11.72
CA CYS A 76 -9.75 -7.12 12.42
C CYS A 76 -8.49 -6.64 13.16
N MET A 77 -7.78 -7.55 13.85
CA MET A 77 -6.52 -7.25 14.52
C MET A 77 -5.45 -6.77 13.53
N ALA A 78 -5.32 -7.42 12.38
CA ALA A 78 -4.35 -7.06 11.35
C ALA A 78 -4.61 -5.65 10.78
N VAL A 79 -5.88 -5.33 10.49
CA VAL A 79 -6.27 -3.98 10.01
C VAL A 79 -5.97 -2.93 11.07
N MET A 80 -6.44 -3.15 12.30
CA MET A 80 -6.23 -2.19 13.39
C MET A 80 -4.74 -1.99 13.71
N ALA A 81 -3.93 -3.06 13.68
CA ALA A 81 -2.48 -2.97 13.89
C ALA A 81 -1.78 -2.20 12.77
N THR A 82 -2.25 -2.35 11.53
CA THR A 82 -1.72 -1.62 10.37
C THR A 82 -2.02 -0.12 10.49
N GLU A 83 -3.27 0.25 10.79
CA GLU A 83 -3.66 1.65 11.04
C GLU A 83 -2.93 2.25 12.25
N GLY A 84 -2.80 1.46 13.31
CA GLY A 84 -2.09 1.80 14.54
C GLY A 84 -0.56 1.81 14.41
N LYS A 85 -0.02 1.52 13.21
CA LYS A 85 1.42 1.53 12.93
C LYS A 85 2.21 0.57 13.84
N GLN A 86 1.61 -0.56 14.20
CA GLN A 86 2.23 -1.62 15.02
C GLN A 86 2.66 -2.80 14.15
N LEU A 87 3.92 -2.81 13.74
CA LEU A 87 4.44 -3.80 12.79
C LEU A 87 4.49 -5.22 13.38
N GLU A 88 4.78 -5.36 14.67
CA GLU A 88 4.86 -6.65 15.37
C GLU A 88 3.50 -7.32 15.44
N ALA A 89 2.48 -6.56 15.85
CA ALA A 89 1.12 -7.07 15.92
C ALA A 89 0.53 -7.33 14.52
N ALA A 90 0.83 -6.47 13.55
CA ALA A 90 0.40 -6.66 12.16
C ALA A 90 1.05 -7.92 11.55
N GLU A 91 2.35 -8.15 11.76
CA GLU A 91 3.06 -9.32 11.24
C GLU A 91 2.45 -10.63 11.76
N GLU A 92 2.26 -10.74 13.08
CA GLU A 92 1.66 -11.93 13.67
C GLU A 92 0.23 -12.14 13.14
N SER A 93 -0.55 -11.05 13.04
CA SER A 93 -1.93 -11.15 12.59
C SER A 93 -2.04 -11.53 11.11
N TYR A 94 -1.17 -11.00 10.25
CA TYR A 94 -1.12 -11.37 8.83
C TYR A 94 -0.62 -12.79 8.62
N ALA A 95 0.33 -13.26 9.44
CA ALA A 95 0.76 -14.65 9.43
C ALA A 95 -0.40 -15.58 9.84
N ALA A 96 -1.19 -15.20 10.85
CA ALA A 96 -2.34 -15.99 11.32
C ALA A 96 -3.48 -16.11 10.28
N ILE A 97 -3.60 -15.17 9.34
CA ILE A 97 -4.57 -15.23 8.22
C ILE A 97 -3.93 -15.61 6.89
N GLU A 98 -2.71 -16.17 6.91
CA GLU A 98 -1.99 -16.69 5.74
C GLU A 98 -1.73 -15.64 4.63
N ARG A 99 -1.63 -14.35 5.00
CA ARG A 99 -1.27 -13.25 4.08
C ARG A 99 0.24 -13.04 4.07
N TYR A 100 0.96 -14.03 3.55
CA TYR A 100 2.42 -14.07 3.53
C TYR A 100 3.04 -12.92 2.71
N ASP A 101 2.36 -12.45 1.67
CA ASP A 101 2.73 -11.26 0.89
C ASP A 101 2.90 -10.02 1.79
N LYS A 102 1.98 -9.83 2.73
CA LYS A 102 2.05 -8.73 3.69
C LYS A 102 3.08 -8.96 4.79
N VAL A 103 3.29 -10.21 5.20
CA VAL A 103 4.34 -10.58 6.17
C VAL A 103 5.72 -10.25 5.59
N ASP A 104 6.00 -10.66 4.36
CA ASP A 104 7.25 -10.37 3.65
C ASP A 104 7.47 -8.86 3.50
N TYR A 105 6.41 -8.13 3.15
CA TYR A 105 6.44 -6.68 3.08
C TYR A 105 6.79 -6.06 4.44
N ILE A 106 6.15 -6.47 5.53
CA ILE A 106 6.44 -5.97 6.88
C ILE A 106 7.88 -6.26 7.28
N GLN A 107 8.39 -7.46 7.00
CA GLN A 107 9.77 -7.81 7.30
C GLN A 107 10.78 -6.95 6.53
N ARG A 108 10.49 -6.63 5.26
CA ARG A 108 11.29 -5.68 4.47
C ARG A 108 11.27 -4.30 5.12
N VAL A 109 10.09 -3.80 5.51
CA VAL A 109 9.94 -2.50 6.18
C VAL A 109 10.68 -2.46 7.51
N LYS A 110 10.67 -3.55 8.28
CA LYS A 110 11.41 -3.65 9.55
C LYS A 110 12.91 -3.47 9.39
N LYS A 111 13.49 -3.93 8.27
CA LYS A 111 14.91 -3.85 7.93
C LYS A 111 15.37 -2.48 7.43
N LEU A 112 14.45 -1.56 7.12
CA LEU A 112 14.81 -0.22 6.66
C LEU A 112 15.53 0.57 7.78
N PRO A 113 16.71 1.16 7.50
CA PRO A 113 17.45 1.94 8.48
C PRO A 113 16.84 3.32 8.71
N ASN A 114 16.21 3.90 7.67
CA ASN A 114 15.64 5.22 7.71
C ASN A 114 14.23 5.19 8.32
N LYS A 115 14.04 5.90 9.44
CA LYS A 115 12.76 5.97 10.14
C LYS A 115 11.66 6.62 9.30
N THR A 116 12.01 7.60 8.47
CA THR A 116 11.05 8.32 7.63
C THR A 116 10.54 7.42 6.51
N GLU A 117 11.42 6.69 5.83
CA GLU A 117 11.02 5.68 4.84
C GLU A 117 10.16 4.59 5.46
N LYS A 118 10.55 4.11 6.65
CA LYS A 118 9.77 3.14 7.40
C LYS A 118 8.35 3.65 7.66
N LEU A 119 8.21 4.90 8.08
CA LEU A 119 6.91 5.52 8.32
C LEU A 119 6.08 5.66 7.03
N ALA A 120 6.71 6.03 5.91
CA ALA A 120 6.03 6.13 4.62
C ALA A 120 5.55 4.75 4.12
N GLU A 121 6.40 3.73 4.23
CA GLU A 121 6.05 2.34 3.86
C GLU A 121 4.95 1.76 4.76
N MET A 122 4.90 2.16 6.03
CA MET A 122 3.78 1.82 6.91
C MET A 122 2.46 2.46 6.47
N SER A 123 2.50 3.71 5.99
CA SER A 123 1.33 4.35 5.36
C SER A 123 0.91 3.64 4.06
N LEU A 124 1.88 3.19 3.25
CA LEU A 124 1.58 2.38 2.06
C LEU A 124 0.93 1.03 2.41
N LEU A 125 1.40 0.36 3.46
CA LEU A 125 0.78 -0.88 3.94
C LEU A 125 -0.69 -0.69 4.33
N ALA A 126 -1.03 0.48 4.89
CA ALA A 126 -2.40 0.88 5.20
C ALA A 126 -3.23 1.29 3.96
N GLY A 127 -2.62 1.34 2.77
CA GLY A 127 -3.25 1.78 1.53
C GLY A 127 -3.27 3.30 1.34
N ASP A 128 -2.60 4.07 2.20
CA ASP A 128 -2.55 5.53 2.13
C ASP A 128 -1.34 6.01 1.31
N LEU A 129 -1.48 5.97 -0.02
CA LEU A 129 -0.45 6.45 -0.95
C LEU A 129 -0.17 7.95 -0.79
N LEU A 130 -1.21 8.76 -0.57
CA LEU A 130 -1.06 10.21 -0.45
C LEU A 130 -0.31 10.59 0.83
N GLY A 131 -0.65 9.94 1.95
CA GLY A 131 0.08 10.12 3.20
C GLY A 131 1.54 9.68 3.09
N ALA A 132 1.80 8.52 2.47
CA ALA A 132 3.16 8.04 2.24
C ALA A 132 3.99 9.01 1.39
N GLU A 133 3.43 9.48 0.27
CA GLU A 133 4.08 10.49 -0.58
C GLU A 133 4.35 11.78 0.21
N GLY A 134 3.36 12.26 0.97
CA GLY A 134 3.47 13.46 1.79
C GLY A 134 4.62 13.38 2.79
N ILE A 135 4.76 12.24 3.49
CA ILE A 135 5.86 12.01 4.44
C ILE A 135 7.21 12.10 3.74
N LEU A 136 7.38 11.47 2.59
CA LEU A 136 8.64 11.47 1.85
C LEU A 136 8.98 12.86 1.32
N LEU A 137 8.01 13.57 0.73
CA LEU A 137 8.21 14.91 0.17
C LEU A 137 8.57 15.93 1.25
N GLN A 138 7.88 15.92 2.40
CA GLN A 138 8.15 16.83 3.52
C GLN A 138 9.57 16.65 4.07
N ASN A 139 10.12 15.44 3.99
CA ASN A 139 11.47 15.13 4.44
C ASN A 139 12.53 15.22 3.31
N GLY A 140 12.15 15.73 2.13
CA GLY A 140 13.07 15.91 1.00
C GLY A 140 13.48 14.61 0.27
N LEU A 141 12.86 13.48 0.61
CA LEU A 141 13.11 12.16 0.00
C LEU A 141 12.35 12.00 -1.33
N ILE A 142 12.60 12.93 -2.25
CA ILE A 142 11.89 13.03 -3.53
C ILE A 142 12.09 11.78 -4.39
N SER A 143 13.30 11.21 -4.38
CA SER A 143 13.62 10.00 -5.15
C SER A 143 12.74 8.82 -4.72
N GLU A 144 12.58 8.62 -3.41
CA GLU A 144 11.69 7.58 -2.88
C GLU A 144 10.22 7.89 -3.17
N ALA A 145 9.80 9.16 -3.07
CA ALA A 145 8.45 9.58 -3.43
C ALA A 145 8.09 9.26 -4.90
N ILE A 146 9.05 9.41 -5.82
CA ILE A 146 8.89 9.02 -7.22
C ILE A 146 8.80 7.50 -7.33
N ARG A 147 9.72 6.76 -6.69
CA ARG A 147 9.75 5.29 -6.74
C ARG A 147 8.46 4.65 -6.23
N ILE A 148 7.88 5.13 -5.12
CA ILE A 148 6.61 4.58 -4.61
C ILE A 148 5.47 4.82 -5.61
N ASN A 149 5.44 5.95 -6.31
CA ASN A 149 4.43 6.21 -7.33
C ASN A 149 4.61 5.32 -8.56
N ILE A 150 5.85 4.99 -8.95
CA ILE A 150 6.12 3.99 -10.00
C ILE A 150 5.62 2.61 -9.55
N GLN A 151 5.95 2.19 -8.32
CA GLN A 151 5.54 0.89 -7.77
C GLN A 151 4.02 0.73 -7.68
N MET A 152 3.31 1.82 -7.35
CA MET A 152 1.86 1.86 -7.29
C MET A 152 1.19 2.17 -8.65
N TYR A 153 1.96 2.14 -9.75
CA TYR A 153 1.48 2.41 -11.11
C TYR A 153 0.83 3.79 -11.30
N ASN A 154 1.13 4.74 -10.41
CA ASN A 154 0.66 6.12 -10.49
C ASN A 154 1.58 6.96 -11.40
N TRP A 155 1.57 6.60 -12.68
CA TRP A 155 2.53 7.09 -13.67
C TRP A 155 2.46 8.60 -13.89
N ASN A 156 1.27 9.19 -13.89
CA ASN A 156 1.12 10.62 -14.13
C ASN A 156 1.76 11.42 -12.99
N ARG A 157 1.52 10.99 -11.74
CA ARG A 157 2.10 11.61 -10.56
C ARG A 157 3.61 11.39 -10.49
N ALA A 158 4.09 10.19 -10.80
CA ALA A 158 5.52 9.89 -10.85
C ALA A 158 6.26 10.83 -11.83
N LEU A 159 5.71 11.03 -13.03
CA LEU A 159 6.31 11.94 -14.03
C LEU A 159 6.24 13.40 -13.60
N GLU A 160 5.12 13.83 -13.04
CA GLU A 160 4.95 15.20 -12.51
C GLU A 160 6.03 15.53 -11.48
N LEU A 161 6.22 14.63 -10.50
CA LEU A 161 7.24 14.79 -9.46
C LEU A 161 8.66 14.77 -10.05
N ALA A 162 8.93 13.85 -10.97
CA ALA A 162 10.23 13.72 -11.62
C ALA A 162 10.62 14.97 -12.41
N VAL A 163 9.71 15.52 -13.21
CA VAL A 163 9.94 16.73 -14.01
C VAL A 163 10.07 17.96 -13.11
N ARG A 164 9.18 18.12 -12.12
CA ARG A 164 9.19 19.26 -11.19
C ARG A 164 10.52 19.36 -10.44
N HIS A 165 11.03 18.23 -9.97
CA HIS A 165 12.25 18.19 -9.15
C HIS A 165 13.51 17.84 -9.95
N LYS A 166 13.39 17.62 -11.27
CA LYS A 166 14.49 17.22 -12.17
C LYS A 166 15.26 16.00 -11.64
N LYS A 167 14.54 15.00 -11.13
CA LYS A 167 15.11 13.77 -10.56
C LYS A 167 14.43 12.55 -11.17
N LEU A 168 15.21 11.50 -11.46
CA LEU A 168 14.72 10.19 -11.92
C LEU A 168 13.75 10.24 -13.11
N VAL A 169 13.83 11.27 -13.96
CA VAL A 169 12.95 11.38 -15.14
C VAL A 169 13.17 10.19 -16.07
N GLU A 170 14.43 9.84 -16.30
CA GLU A 170 14.79 8.71 -17.15
C GLU A 170 14.29 7.37 -16.61
N ASP A 171 14.49 7.12 -15.31
CA ASP A 171 14.01 5.91 -14.65
C ASP A 171 12.48 5.77 -14.75
N VAL A 172 11.72 6.88 -14.65
CA VAL A 172 10.26 6.88 -14.83
C VAL A 172 9.88 6.50 -16.26
N LEU A 173 10.56 7.08 -17.27
CA LEU A 173 10.32 6.76 -18.68
C LEU A 173 10.65 5.30 -18.99
N GLU A 174 11.79 4.80 -18.48
CA GLU A 174 12.21 3.41 -18.66
C GLU A 174 11.25 2.44 -17.98
N ALA A 175 10.89 2.69 -16.72
CA ALA A 175 9.97 1.86 -15.96
C ALA A 175 8.61 1.75 -16.67
N ARG A 176 8.11 2.87 -17.22
CA ARG A 176 6.87 2.87 -17.98
C ARG A 176 7.01 2.14 -19.31
N SER A 177 8.10 2.34 -20.04
CA SER A 177 8.37 1.61 -21.29
C SER A 177 8.40 0.10 -21.04
N LYS A 178 9.10 -0.35 -19.98
CA LYS A 178 9.15 -1.75 -19.58
C LYS A 178 7.76 -2.29 -19.23
N TYR A 179 6.98 -1.53 -18.46
CA TYR A 179 5.60 -1.88 -18.12
C TYR A 179 4.71 -2.06 -19.35
N LEU A 180 4.77 -1.10 -20.30
CA LEU A 180 3.97 -1.17 -21.52
C LEU A 180 4.40 -2.29 -22.47
N LYS A 181 5.70 -2.60 -22.54
CA LYS A 181 6.23 -3.75 -23.29
C LYS A 181 5.67 -5.07 -22.77
N VAL A 182 5.61 -5.26 -21.46
CA VAL A 182 5.00 -6.46 -20.85
C VAL A 182 3.52 -6.58 -21.19
N LEU A 183 2.83 -5.45 -21.39
CA LEU A 183 1.43 -5.41 -21.80
C LEU A 183 1.21 -5.41 -23.32
N GLU A 184 2.27 -5.43 -24.12
CA GLU A 184 2.24 -5.30 -25.58
C GLU A 184 1.48 -4.06 -26.08
N LYS A 185 1.58 -2.96 -25.33
CA LYS A 185 0.91 -1.69 -25.66
C LYS A 185 1.92 -0.61 -26.04
N ALA A 186 1.50 0.26 -26.97
CA ALA A 186 2.25 1.47 -27.30
C ALA A 186 1.98 2.58 -26.28
N GLU A 187 2.93 3.52 -26.18
CA GLU A 187 2.74 4.72 -25.36
C GLU A 187 1.68 5.63 -26.01
N THR A 188 0.69 6.03 -25.22
CA THR A 188 -0.40 6.92 -25.67
C THR A 188 -0.34 8.29 -25.00
N SER A 189 0.38 8.45 -23.90
CA SER A 189 0.40 9.70 -23.15
C SER A 189 1.25 10.76 -23.87
N PRO A 190 0.69 11.93 -24.23
CA PRO A 190 1.42 12.98 -24.94
C PRO A 190 2.65 13.48 -24.18
N SER A 191 2.54 13.60 -22.84
CA SER A 191 3.62 14.06 -21.98
C SER A 191 4.83 13.12 -22.02
N TYR A 192 4.57 11.81 -22.07
CA TYR A 192 5.62 10.80 -22.18
C TYR A 192 6.25 10.78 -23.58
N LEU A 193 5.43 10.83 -24.63
CA LEU A 193 5.91 10.88 -26.02
C LEU A 193 6.82 12.09 -26.28
N ALA A 194 6.42 13.27 -25.80
CA ALA A 194 7.22 14.48 -25.94
C ALA A 194 8.61 14.34 -25.29
N LEU A 195 8.65 13.83 -24.06
CA LEU A 195 9.91 13.65 -23.33
C LEU A 195 10.79 12.55 -23.94
N MET A 196 10.21 11.44 -24.38
CA MET A 196 10.97 10.41 -25.10
C MET A 196 11.55 10.94 -26.41
N SER A 197 10.78 11.73 -27.17
CA SER A 197 11.27 12.33 -28.42
C SER A 197 12.45 13.28 -28.20
N ASN A 198 12.42 14.04 -27.08
CA ASN A 198 13.52 14.92 -26.71
C ASN A 198 14.75 14.14 -26.26
N LYS A 199 14.56 13.02 -25.53
CA LYS A 199 15.64 12.12 -25.13
C LYS A 199 16.36 11.54 -26.36
N THR A 200 15.62 11.02 -27.34
CA THR A 200 16.22 10.47 -28.57
C THR A 200 16.99 11.52 -29.37
N LYS A 201 16.52 12.78 -29.40
CA LYS A 201 17.24 13.89 -30.04
C LYS A 201 18.55 14.24 -29.31
N HIS A 202 18.54 14.22 -27.98
CA HIS A 202 19.74 14.48 -27.18
C HIS A 202 20.78 13.37 -27.38
N GLU A 203 20.36 12.10 -27.27
CA GLU A 203 21.24 10.94 -27.48
C GLU A 203 21.84 10.93 -28.89
N THR A 204 21.05 11.21 -29.93
CA THR A 204 21.55 11.31 -31.30
C THR A 204 22.51 12.49 -31.50
N SER A 205 22.26 13.63 -30.87
CA SER A 205 23.19 14.78 -30.93
C SER A 205 24.51 14.53 -30.21
N GLU A 206 24.51 13.81 -29.10
CA GLU A 206 25.73 13.46 -28.36
C GLU A 206 26.58 12.41 -29.11
N VAL A 207 25.94 11.45 -29.78
CA VAL A 207 26.65 10.45 -30.61
C VAL A 207 27.29 11.13 -31.82
N ILE A 208 26.56 12.02 -32.52
CA ILE A 208 27.09 12.76 -33.67
C ILE A 208 28.24 13.70 -33.26
N ALA A 209 28.16 14.32 -32.08
CA ALA A 209 29.25 15.16 -31.57
C ALA A 209 30.52 14.33 -31.30
N LYS A 210 30.39 13.17 -30.65
CA LYS A 210 31.52 12.27 -30.39
C LYS A 210 32.14 11.71 -31.67
N GLU A 211 31.32 11.39 -32.67
CA GLU A 211 31.83 10.94 -33.97
C GLU A 211 32.57 12.04 -34.72
N LYS A 212 32.13 13.31 -34.63
CA LYS A 212 32.86 14.44 -35.23
C LYS A 212 34.19 14.73 -34.54
N ASP A 213 34.21 14.70 -33.20
CA ASP A 213 35.44 14.89 -32.44
C ASP A 213 36.46 13.77 -32.73
N GLN A 214 35.98 12.54 -32.96
CA GLN A 214 36.81 11.40 -33.35
C GLN A 214 37.39 11.57 -34.76
N VAL A 215 36.57 12.01 -35.72
CA VAL A 215 36.99 12.25 -37.12
C VAL A 215 37.99 13.41 -37.22
N GLU A 216 37.77 14.52 -36.51
CA GLU A 216 38.74 15.62 -36.47
C GLU A 216 40.07 15.19 -35.84
N MET A 217 40.04 14.35 -34.80
CA MET A 217 41.25 13.84 -34.17
C MET A 217 42.00 12.84 -35.05
N ASP A 218 41.29 12.01 -35.83
CA ASP A 218 41.90 11.08 -36.78
C ASP A 218 42.50 11.81 -38.00
N GLU A 219 41.88 12.90 -38.48
CA GLU A 219 42.42 13.77 -39.55
C GLU A 219 43.71 14.50 -39.11
N LEU A 220 43.76 14.99 -37.86
CA LEU A 220 44.96 15.59 -37.26
C LEU A 220 46.12 14.59 -37.10
N ILE A 221 45.81 13.32 -36.84
CA ILE A 221 46.81 12.25 -36.77
C ILE A 221 47.36 11.94 -38.16
N ASP A 222 46.49 11.87 -39.18
CA ASP A 222 46.89 11.58 -40.56
C ASP A 222 47.79 12.70 -41.13
N GLU A 223 47.50 13.98 -40.82
CA GLU A 223 48.37 15.12 -41.17
C GLU A 223 49.75 15.08 -40.48
N MET A 224 49.83 14.53 -39.26
CA MET A 224 51.10 14.40 -38.52
C MET A 224 51.95 13.21 -38.98
N THR A 225 51.37 12.20 -39.64
CA THR A 225 52.10 11.02 -40.15
C THR A 225 52.65 11.17 -41.57
N VAL A 226 52.35 12.26 -42.28
CA VAL A 226 52.77 12.49 -43.69
C VAL A 226 54.11 13.26 -43.79
N PHE A 227 54.80 13.56 -42.68
CA PHE A 227 56.14 14.18 -42.64
C PHE A 227 57.25 13.23 -42.19
#